data_AF-A0A7W7ZV85-F1
#
_entry.id   AF-A0A7W7ZV85-F1
#
_cell.length_a   1.000
_cell.length_b   1.000
_cell.length_c   1.000
_cell.angle_alpha   90.00
_cell.angle_beta   90.00
_cell.angle_gamma   90.00
#
_symmetry.space_group_name_H-M   'P 1'
#
loop_
_entity.id
_entity.type
_entity.pdbx_description
1 polymer ?
#
loop_
_entity_poly.entity_id
_entity_poly.type
_entity_poly.pdbx_seq_one_letter_code
_entity_poly.pdbx_strand_id
1 'polypeptide(L)' 'MIYLSARTLAERHAAAFLLRSIDILHLATALHHGATGMATFDNKLAKAAAALGLQVFS' A
#
# COMPACT_ATOMS: atom_id res chain seq x y z
N MET A 1 6.14 10.84 -9.12
CA MET A 1 5.31 11.67 -8.22
C MET A 1 4.40 10.78 -7.41
N ILE A 2 4.58 10.73 -6.09
CA ILE A 2 3.85 9.83 -5.18
C ILE A 2 2.33 10.00 -5.33
N TYR A 3 1.84 11.23 -5.53
CA TYR A 3 0.40 11.50 -5.73
C TYR A 3 -0.22 10.71 -6.89
N LEU A 4 0.42 10.68 -8.06
CA LEU A 4 -0.12 9.96 -9.23
C LEU A 4 -0.10 8.45 -9.00
N SER A 5 0.97 7.93 -8.39
CA SER A 5 1.06 6.52 -8.00
C SER A 5 -0.02 6.15 -6.98
N ALA A 6 -0.24 6.99 -5.97
CA ALA A 6 -1.30 6.83 -4.98
C ALA A 6 -2.69 6.83 -5.63
N ARG A 7 -2.95 7.73 -6.59
CA ARG A 7 -4.23 7.74 -7.33
C ARG A 7 -4.46 6.43 -8.09
N THR A 8 -3.46 5.95 -8.83
CA THR A 8 -3.56 4.68 -9.56
C THR A 8 -3.73 3.48 -8.61
N LEU A 9 -3.06 3.49 -7.46
CA LEU A 9 -3.25 2.48 -6.41
C LEU A 9 -4.66 2.51 -5.84
N ALA A 10 -5.22 3.70 -5.59
CA ALA A 10 -6.57 3.86 -5.09
C ALA A 10 -7.60 3.26 -6.07
N GLU A 11 -7.49 3.61 -7.35
CA GLU A 11 -8.38 3.13 -8.42
C GLU A 11 -8.39 1.59 -8.52
N ARG A 12 -7.24 0.95 -8.31
CA ARG A 12 -7.09 -0.51 -8.48
C ARG A 12 -7.36 -1.32 -7.21
N HIS A 13 -7.06 -0.77 -6.04
CA HIS A 13 -6.93 -1.58 -4.82
C HIS A 13 -7.75 -1.07 -3.63
N ALA A 14 -8.18 0.21 -3.61
CA ALA A 14 -8.83 0.77 -2.41
C ALA A 14 -10.11 0.03 -2.03
N ALA A 15 -10.98 -0.27 -3.00
CA ALA A 15 -12.23 -0.99 -2.76
C ALA A 15 -11.99 -2.45 -2.36
N ALA A 16 -11.05 -3.13 -3.03
CA ALA A 16 -10.75 -4.55 -2.79
C ALA A 16 -10.23 -4.82 -1.37
N PHE A 17 -9.45 -3.89 -0.81
CA PHE A 17 -8.84 -4.04 0.51
C PHE A 17 -9.44 -3.11 1.58
N LEU A 18 -10.49 -2.35 1.25
CA LEU A 18 -11.14 -1.37 2.13
C LEU A 18 -10.13 -0.36 2.72
N LEU A 19 -9.24 0.16 1.87
CA LEU A 19 -8.16 1.06 2.27
C LEU A 19 -8.63 2.50 2.34
N ARG A 20 -8.10 3.25 3.31
CA ARG A 20 -8.26 4.70 3.39
C ARG A 20 -7.16 5.38 2.58
N SER A 21 -7.33 6.67 2.32
CA SER A 21 -6.35 7.50 1.60
C SER A 21 -4.95 7.42 2.23
N ILE A 22 -4.83 7.36 3.55
CA ILE A 22 -3.54 7.25 4.24
C ILE A 22 -2.85 5.91 3.96
N ASP A 23 -3.60 4.82 3.91
CA ASP A 23 -3.06 3.48 3.64
C ASP A 23 -2.52 3.42 2.19
N ILE A 24 -3.25 4.03 1.25
CA ILE A 24 -2.83 4.17 -0.15
C ILE A 24 -1.57 5.02 -0.28
N LEU A 25 -1.50 6.17 0.42
CA LEU A 25 -0.31 7.04 0.40
C LEU A 25 0.90 6.32 1.00
N HIS A 26 0.71 5.54 2.04
CA HIS A 26 1.77 4.77 2.67
C HIS A 26 2.35 3.71 1.70
N LEU A 27 1.48 2.93 1.05
CA LEU A 27 1.88 1.96 0.02
C LEU A 27 2.57 2.64 -1.17
N ALA A 28 2.00 3.73 -1.69
CA ALA A 28 2.58 4.46 -2.81
C ALA A 28 3.95 5.03 -2.47
N THR A 29 4.14 5.50 -1.24
CA THR A 29 5.44 6.01 -0.76
C THR A 29 6.45 4.87 -0.66
N ALA A 30 6.08 3.75 -0.04
CA ALA A 30 6.94 2.57 0.08
C ALA A 30 7.43 2.08 -1.29
N LEU A 31 6.50 1.93 -2.24
CA LEU A 31 6.81 1.50 -3.61
C LEU A 31 7.65 2.54 -4.37
N HIS A 32 7.36 3.84 -4.19
CA HIS A 32 8.12 4.91 -4.85
C HIS A 32 9.59 4.92 -4.44
N HIS A 33 9.89 4.59 -3.18
CA HIS A 33 11.25 4.51 -2.65
C HIS A 33 11.90 3.13 -2.80
N GLY A 34 11.22 2.18 -3.47
CA GLY A 34 11.76 0.84 -3.69
C GLY A 34 11.88 0.01 -2.41
N ALA A 35 11.02 0.27 -1.40
CA ALA A 35 10.96 -0.56 -0.22
C ALA A 35 10.62 -2.01 -0.61
N THR A 36 11.26 -2.97 0.06
CA THR A 36 11.04 -4.41 -0.16
C THR A 36 10.11 -5.03 0.87
N GLY A 37 9.77 -4.29 1.92
CA GLY A 37 8.88 -4.76 2.97
C GLY A 37 8.17 -3.64 3.70
N MET A 38 7.13 -4.02 4.44
CA MET A 38 6.29 -3.13 5.22
C MET A 38 5.96 -3.77 6.57
N ALA A 39 6.27 -3.05 7.64
CA ALA A 39 5.85 -3.41 8.98
C ALA A 39 4.50 -2.76 9.30
N THR A 40 3.50 -3.53 9.72
CA THR A 40 2.19 -3.01 10.10
C THR A 40 1.40 -4.00 10.95
N PHE A 41 0.66 -3.49 11.94
CA PHE A 41 -0.33 -4.24 12.71
C PHE A 41 -1.75 -4.13 12.12
N ASP A 42 -1.91 -3.39 11.02
CA ASP A 42 -3.18 -3.28 10.31
C ASP A 42 -3.31 -4.43 9.29
N ASN A 43 -4.23 -5.36 9.56
CA ASN A 43 -4.47 -6.53 8.72
C ASN A 43 -4.89 -6.21 7.29
N LYS A 44 -5.57 -5.07 7.05
CA LYS A 44 -5.99 -4.67 5.69
C LYS A 44 -4.80 -4.12 4.92
N LEU A 45 -4.00 -3.27 5.56
CA LEU A 45 -2.77 -2.75 4.96
C LEU A 45 -1.76 -3.87 4.71
N ALA A 46 -1.60 -4.81 5.63
CA ALA A 46 -0.78 -6.00 5.46
C ALA A 46 -1.16 -6.79 4.21
N LYS A 47 -2.45 -7.10 4.03
CA LYS A 47 -2.95 -7.83 2.85
C LYS A 47 -2.68 -7.06 1.55
N ALA A 48 -2.90 -5.74 1.56
CA ALA A 48 -2.64 -4.90 0.39
C ALA A 48 -1.14 -4.82 0.06
N ALA A 49 -0.28 -4.67 1.07
CA ALA A 49 1.18 -4.64 0.91
C ALA A 49 1.70 -5.96 0.31
N ALA A 50 1.24 -7.09 0.83
CA ALA A 50 1.58 -8.41 0.29
C ALA A 50 1.12 -8.58 -1.17
N ALA A 51 -0.09 -8.12 -1.51
CA ALA A 51 -0.60 -8.16 -2.89
C ALA A 51 0.21 -7.29 -3.87
N LEU A 52 0.94 -6.30 -3.35
CA LEU A 52 1.82 -5.42 -4.11
C LEU A 52 3.28 -5.93 -4.13
N GLY A 53 3.54 -7.12 -3.60
CA GLY A 53 4.85 -7.76 -3.60
C GLY A 53 5.79 -7.33 -2.46
N LEU A 54 5.28 -6.60 -1.46
CA LEU A 54 6.06 -6.24 -0.28
C LEU A 54 6.08 -7.39 0.73
N GLN A 55 7.24 -7.67 1.33
CA GLN A 55 7.33 -8.55 2.48
C GLN A 55 6.66 -7.90 3.70
N VAL A 56 5.71 -8.59 4.32
CA VAL A 56 4.97 -8.05 5.47
C VAL A 56 5.57 -8.56 6.77
N PHE A 57 5.75 -7.65 7.72
CA PHE A 57 6.10 -7.93 9.11
C PHE A 57 4.97 -7.41 10.01
N SER A 58 4.37 -8.28 10.80
CA SER A 58 3.16 -8.01 11.59
C SER A 58 3.29 -8.53 13.00
#